data_AF-A0A3A6RMN9-F1
#
_entry.id   AF-A0A3A6RMN9-F1
#
_cell.length_a   1.000
_cell.length_b   1.000
_cell.length_c   1.000
_cell.angle_alpha   90.00
_cell.angle_beta   90.00
_cell.angle_gamma   90.00
#
_symmetry.space_group_name_H-M   'P 1'
#
loop_
_entity.id
_entity.type
_entity.pdbx_description
1 polymer ?
#
loop_
_entity_poly.entity_id
_entity_poly.type
_entity_poly.pdbx_seq_one_letter_code
_entity_poly.pdbx_strand_id
1 'polypeptide(L)'
;MSKAQDFSKLYARVASDIATALDDVSRLDVSNDKGNAHLANVKEKLGEMKARFDGEISYLEKHAEWDNFTIAFFGETNAGKSTIIESLRILFQEKKRQALIEKNQASASDIREVFSEKSDALIDELSTRYVSFCEDIATLGDDIGALVNQTQRDLQRTRQQLDSTQQEYNYCKDRLSHASGELENARHSLASAESRLGDTQKNLTQAQAELQQSAEQLQTLRNGFLISQQQLAEQSAQFQACQSQLVESQSQAEQMRTSLERQAKVKLWVGLVAGAAIGAIAGALGCAHLL
;
A
#
# COMPACT_ATOMS: atom_id res chain seq x y z
N MET A 1 -95.72 -55.34 -35.58
CA MET A 1 -96.58 -54.85 -34.47
C MET A 1 -95.80 -55.08 -33.20
N SER A 2 -95.65 -54.07 -32.35
CA SER A 2 -94.84 -54.21 -31.12
C SER A 2 -95.57 -55.15 -30.15
N LYS A 3 -94.85 -56.06 -29.48
CA LYS A 3 -95.43 -56.96 -28.46
C LYS A 3 -96.22 -56.17 -27.42
N ALA A 4 -95.78 -54.96 -27.08
CA ALA A 4 -96.49 -54.05 -26.18
C ALA A 4 -97.90 -53.66 -26.72
N GLN A 5 -98.04 -53.47 -28.03
CA GLN A 5 -99.33 -53.18 -28.68
C GLN A 5 -100.26 -54.39 -28.70
N ASP A 6 -99.72 -55.61 -28.74
CA ASP A 6 -100.53 -56.83 -28.72
C ASP A 6 -101.04 -57.13 -27.29
N PHE A 7 -100.21 -56.90 -26.27
CA PHE A 7 -100.62 -57.03 -24.87
C PHE A 7 -101.60 -55.93 -24.44
N SER A 8 -101.40 -54.67 -24.85
CA SER A 8 -102.34 -53.59 -24.53
C SER A 8 -103.73 -53.85 -25.14
N LYS A 9 -103.79 -54.40 -26.36
CA LYS A 9 -105.04 -54.86 -26.98
C LYS A 9 -105.70 -56.01 -26.21
N LEU A 10 -104.90 -56.94 -25.70
CA LEU A 10 -105.41 -58.07 -24.93
C LEU A 10 -105.98 -57.62 -23.59
N TYR A 11 -105.30 -56.72 -22.88
CA TYR A 11 -105.81 -56.10 -21.65
C TYR A 11 -107.09 -55.29 -21.91
N ALA A 12 -107.12 -54.47 -22.96
CA ALA A 12 -108.30 -53.69 -23.34
C ALA A 12 -109.49 -54.58 -23.69
N ARG A 13 -109.26 -55.71 -24.36
CA ARG A 13 -110.30 -56.69 -24.68
C ARG A 13 -110.87 -57.35 -23.44
N VAL A 14 -110.01 -57.81 -22.52
CA VAL A 14 -110.45 -58.42 -21.26
C VAL A 14 -111.25 -57.42 -20.40
N ALA A 15 -110.79 -56.17 -20.31
CA ALA A 15 -111.53 -55.12 -19.61
C ALA A 15 -112.90 -54.84 -20.26
N SER A 16 -112.97 -54.83 -21.60
CA SER A 16 -114.22 -54.69 -22.35
C SER A 16 -115.17 -55.87 -22.11
N ASP A 17 -114.68 -57.10 -22.16
CA ASP A 17 -115.50 -58.30 -21.96
C ASP A 17 -116.09 -58.35 -20.53
N ILE A 18 -115.32 -57.94 -19.52
CA ILE A 18 -115.79 -57.80 -18.13
C ILE A 18 -116.83 -56.69 -18.01
N ALA A 19 -116.63 -55.55 -18.69
CA ALA A 19 -117.60 -54.46 -18.70
C ALA A 19 -118.93 -54.88 -19.37
N THR A 20 -118.87 -55.65 -20.46
CA THR A 20 -120.06 -56.21 -21.13
C THR A 20 -120.77 -57.22 -20.23
N ALA A 21 -120.05 -58.13 -19.59
CA ALA A 21 -120.65 -59.09 -18.66
C ALA A 21 -121.33 -58.39 -17.47
N LEU A 22 -120.75 -57.29 -16.97
CA LEU A 22 -121.37 -56.47 -15.91
C LEU A 22 -122.63 -55.75 -16.42
N ASP A 23 -122.63 -55.22 -17.64
CA ASP A 23 -123.81 -54.61 -18.28
C ASP A 23 -124.94 -55.64 -18.46
N ASP A 24 -124.62 -56.85 -18.91
CA ASP A 24 -125.60 -57.94 -19.07
C ASP A 24 -126.22 -58.35 -17.74
N VAL A 25 -125.41 -58.49 -16.68
CA VAL A 25 -125.90 -58.76 -15.32
C VAL A 25 -126.71 -57.59 -14.77
N SER A 26 -126.38 -56.35 -15.15
CA SER A 26 -127.13 -55.15 -14.74
C SER A 26 -128.56 -55.10 -15.29
N ARG A 27 -128.80 -55.70 -16.46
CA ARG A 27 -130.08 -55.75 -17.19
C ARG A 27 -131.04 -56.86 -16.76
N LEU A 28 -130.57 -57.81 -15.96
CA LEU A 28 -131.42 -58.85 -15.39
C LEU A 28 -132.34 -58.24 -14.32
N ASP A 29 -133.65 -58.31 -14.54
CA ASP A 29 -134.70 -57.91 -13.60
C ASP A 29 -135.42 -59.15 -13.05
N VAL A 30 -135.52 -59.27 -11.72
CA VAL A 30 -136.08 -60.45 -11.06
C VAL A 30 -137.23 -60.04 -10.15
N SER A 31 -138.42 -60.56 -10.45
CA SER A 31 -139.70 -60.16 -9.87
C SER A 31 -139.95 -60.61 -8.41
N ASN A 32 -138.93 -61.10 -7.69
CA ASN A 32 -139.02 -61.56 -6.30
C ASN A 32 -137.95 -60.87 -5.45
N ASP A 33 -138.35 -60.32 -4.29
CA ASP A 33 -137.50 -59.54 -3.37
C ASP A 33 -136.19 -60.24 -2.99
N LYS A 34 -136.20 -61.58 -2.81
CA LYS A 34 -134.97 -62.35 -2.52
C LYS A 34 -134.00 -62.42 -3.71
N GLY A 35 -134.54 -62.48 -4.93
CA GLY A 35 -133.74 -62.52 -6.16
C GLY A 35 -133.10 -61.16 -6.48
N ASN A 36 -133.85 -60.08 -6.24
CA ASN A 36 -133.31 -58.73 -6.37
C ASN A 36 -132.20 -58.42 -5.36
N ALA A 37 -132.34 -58.87 -4.11
CA ALA A 37 -131.28 -58.73 -3.11
C ALA A 37 -130.00 -59.50 -3.50
N HIS A 38 -130.13 -60.70 -4.07
CA HIS A 38 -128.97 -61.49 -4.51
C HIS A 38 -128.30 -60.90 -5.76
N LEU A 39 -129.09 -60.40 -6.72
CA LEU A 39 -128.58 -59.68 -7.89
C LEU A 39 -127.85 -58.39 -7.50
N ALA A 40 -128.36 -57.65 -6.51
CA ALA A 40 -127.69 -56.45 -6.00
C ALA A 40 -126.30 -56.79 -5.43
N ASN A 41 -126.18 -57.86 -4.64
CA ASN A 41 -124.89 -58.32 -4.09
C ASN A 41 -123.91 -58.77 -5.19
N VAL A 42 -124.42 -59.47 -6.22
CA VAL A 42 -123.60 -59.90 -7.36
C VAL A 42 -123.12 -58.70 -8.19
N LYS A 43 -123.98 -57.69 -8.42
CA LYS A 43 -123.61 -56.44 -9.10
C LYS A 43 -122.55 -55.67 -8.31
N GLU A 44 -122.70 -55.57 -6.99
CA GLU A 44 -121.72 -54.93 -6.10
C GLU A 44 -120.36 -55.62 -6.17
N LYS A 45 -120.31 -56.95 -5.98
CA LYS A 45 -119.06 -57.73 -6.06
C LYS A 45 -118.39 -57.69 -7.43
N LEU A 46 -119.17 -57.76 -8.52
CA LEU A 46 -118.64 -57.64 -9.88
C LEU A 46 -118.10 -56.22 -10.14
N GLY A 47 -118.76 -55.18 -9.59
CA GLY A 47 -118.30 -53.80 -9.66
C GLY A 47 -116.97 -53.59 -8.93
N GLU A 48 -116.83 -54.12 -7.70
CA GLU A 48 -115.58 -54.11 -6.95
C GLU A 48 -114.46 -54.85 -7.69
N MET A 49 -114.79 -56.04 -8.24
CA MET A 49 -113.84 -56.84 -9.00
C MET A 49 -113.38 -56.11 -10.27
N LYS A 50 -114.29 -55.46 -10.99
CA LYS A 50 -113.96 -54.61 -12.15
C LYS A 50 -113.03 -53.46 -11.75
N ALA A 51 -113.37 -52.72 -10.69
CA ALA A 51 -112.55 -51.59 -10.22
C ALA A 51 -111.12 -52.02 -9.84
N ARG A 52 -110.99 -53.19 -9.19
CA ARG A 52 -109.69 -53.77 -8.86
C ARG A 52 -108.91 -54.21 -10.10
N PHE A 53 -109.54 -54.91 -11.03
CA PHE A 53 -108.91 -55.33 -12.29
C PHE A 53 -108.45 -54.14 -13.14
N ASP A 54 -109.28 -53.09 -13.26
CA ASP A 54 -108.93 -51.87 -13.99
C ASP A 54 -107.70 -51.18 -13.36
N GLY A 55 -107.59 -51.20 -12.03
CA GLY A 55 -106.43 -50.71 -11.29
C GLY A 55 -105.16 -51.54 -11.52
N GLU A 56 -105.27 -52.87 -11.47
CA GLU A 56 -104.15 -53.79 -11.71
C GLU A 56 -103.63 -53.72 -13.16
N ILE A 57 -104.53 -53.60 -14.15
CA ILE A 57 -104.16 -53.39 -15.56
C ILE A 57 -103.42 -52.05 -15.73
N SER A 58 -103.93 -50.97 -15.12
CA SER A 58 -103.29 -49.65 -15.18
C SER A 58 -101.90 -49.63 -14.55
N TYR A 59 -101.69 -50.41 -13.48
CA TYR A 59 -100.39 -50.57 -12.83
C TYR A 59 -99.40 -51.30 -13.74
N LEU A 60 -99.83 -52.43 -14.32
CA LEU A 60 -99.03 -53.22 -15.25
C LEU A 60 -98.64 -52.42 -16.50
N GLU A 61 -99.57 -51.63 -17.05
CA GLU A 61 -99.30 -50.80 -18.22
C GLU A 61 -98.23 -49.72 -17.95
N LYS A 62 -98.25 -49.10 -16.77
CA LYS A 62 -97.30 -48.03 -16.40
C LYS A 62 -95.90 -48.52 -16.07
N HIS A 63 -95.79 -49.72 -15.50
CA HIS A 63 -94.54 -50.21 -14.92
C HIS A 63 -93.88 -51.33 -15.69
N ALA A 64 -94.54 -51.89 -16.70
CA ALA A 64 -93.95 -52.98 -17.48
C ALA A 64 -93.09 -52.44 -18.62
N GLU A 65 -91.80 -52.73 -18.55
CA GLU A 65 -90.82 -52.39 -19.58
C GLU A 65 -90.79 -53.46 -20.69
N TRP A 66 -91.83 -53.52 -21.51
CA TRP A 66 -91.97 -54.54 -22.56
C TRP A 66 -91.07 -54.34 -23.78
N ASP A 67 -90.43 -53.17 -23.90
CA ASP A 67 -89.66 -52.78 -25.10
C ASP A 67 -88.15 -52.72 -24.85
N ASN A 68 -87.70 -53.09 -23.64
CA ASN A 68 -86.28 -53.11 -23.31
C ASN A 68 -85.65 -54.45 -23.72
N PHE A 69 -84.67 -54.38 -24.62
CA PHE A 69 -83.84 -55.53 -24.97
C PHE A 69 -82.84 -55.79 -23.84
N THR A 70 -83.17 -56.72 -22.94
CA THR A 70 -82.37 -57.05 -21.77
C THR A 70 -81.37 -58.16 -22.07
N ILE A 71 -80.08 -57.87 -21.87
CA ILE A 71 -79.00 -58.85 -21.92
C ILE A 71 -78.43 -59.01 -20.50
N ALA A 72 -78.36 -60.25 -20.00
CA ALA A 72 -77.73 -60.56 -18.72
C ALA A 72 -76.41 -61.30 -18.93
N PHE A 73 -75.34 -60.82 -18.30
CA PHE A 73 -74.01 -61.44 -18.36
C PHE A 73 -73.71 -62.21 -17.07
N PHE A 74 -73.42 -63.51 -17.19
CA PHE A 74 -73.06 -64.39 -16.08
C PHE A 74 -71.63 -64.91 -16.22
N GLY A 75 -70.98 -65.20 -15.09
CA GLY A 75 -69.62 -65.74 -15.04
C GLY A 75 -68.93 -65.43 -13.71
N GLU A 76 -67.74 -65.99 -13.50
CA GLU A 76 -66.92 -65.75 -12.30
C GLU A 76 -66.26 -64.36 -12.28
N THR A 77 -65.77 -63.91 -11.13
CA THR A 77 -64.97 -62.68 -11.02
C THR A 77 -63.77 -62.74 -11.98
N ASN A 78 -63.43 -61.59 -12.58
CA ASN A 78 -62.34 -61.47 -13.55
C ASN A 78 -62.52 -62.23 -14.89
N ALA A 79 -63.68 -62.85 -15.16
CA ALA A 79 -63.99 -63.47 -16.45
C ALA A 79 -64.20 -62.47 -17.62
N GLY A 80 -63.84 -61.19 -17.44
CA GLY A 80 -63.99 -60.15 -18.46
C GLY A 80 -65.41 -59.58 -18.64
N LYS A 81 -66.36 -59.92 -17.77
CA LYS A 81 -67.76 -59.41 -17.86
C LYS A 81 -67.82 -57.89 -17.95
N SER A 82 -67.09 -57.18 -17.09
CA SER A 82 -67.04 -55.71 -17.10
C SER A 82 -66.44 -55.16 -18.39
N THR A 83 -65.43 -55.82 -18.96
CA THR A 83 -64.80 -55.43 -20.22
C THR A 83 -65.75 -55.56 -21.41
N ILE A 84 -66.53 -56.65 -21.45
CA ILE A 84 -67.54 -56.86 -22.51
C ILE A 84 -68.64 -55.82 -22.40
N ILE A 85 -69.18 -55.61 -21.20
CA ILE A 85 -70.19 -54.58 -20.95
C ILE A 85 -69.65 -53.22 -21.41
N GLU A 86 -68.45 -52.86 -20.98
CA GLU A 86 -67.82 -51.60 -21.37
C GLU A 86 -67.60 -51.47 -22.88
N SER A 87 -67.18 -52.54 -23.55
CA SER A 87 -67.00 -52.58 -25.00
C SER A 87 -68.33 -52.34 -25.74
N LEU A 88 -69.41 -52.95 -25.25
CA LEU A 88 -70.76 -52.74 -25.82
C LEU A 88 -71.24 -51.31 -25.59
N ARG A 89 -71.00 -50.73 -24.41
CA ARG A 89 -71.35 -49.33 -24.11
C ARG A 89 -70.64 -48.36 -25.05
N ILE A 90 -69.40 -48.65 -25.42
CA ILE A 90 -68.63 -47.87 -26.42
C ILE A 90 -69.17 -48.10 -27.83
N LEU A 91 -69.32 -49.37 -28.25
CA LEU A 91 -69.78 -49.73 -29.60
C LEU A 91 -71.17 -49.17 -29.92
N PHE A 92 -72.08 -49.20 -28.95
CA PHE A 92 -73.44 -48.66 -29.09
C PHE A 92 -73.55 -47.19 -28.70
N GLN A 93 -72.43 -46.51 -28.44
CA GLN A 93 -72.37 -45.07 -28.19
C GLN A 93 -73.33 -44.61 -27.09
N GLU A 94 -73.31 -45.29 -25.93
CA GLU A 94 -74.16 -44.91 -24.81
C GLU A 94 -73.92 -43.44 -24.42
N LYS A 95 -74.98 -42.62 -24.43
CA LYS A 95 -74.90 -41.16 -24.22
C LYS A 95 -74.09 -40.77 -22.97
N LYS A 96 -74.32 -41.46 -21.84
CA LYS A 96 -73.59 -41.19 -20.59
C LYS A 96 -72.09 -41.50 -20.70
N ARG A 97 -71.74 -42.56 -21.44
CA ARG A 97 -70.34 -42.95 -21.64
C ARG A 97 -69.62 -42.01 -22.60
N GLN A 98 -70.27 -41.61 -23.68
CA GLN A 98 -69.72 -40.63 -24.62
C GLN A 98 -69.42 -39.30 -23.95
N ALA A 99 -70.37 -38.76 -23.17
CA ALA A 99 -70.15 -37.54 -22.40
C ALA A 99 -68.94 -37.64 -21.43
N LEU A 100 -68.71 -38.82 -20.84
CA LEU A 100 -67.55 -39.05 -19.97
C LEU A 100 -66.24 -39.13 -20.77
N ILE A 101 -66.25 -39.76 -21.95
CA ILE A 101 -65.08 -39.83 -22.84
C ILE A 101 -64.69 -38.43 -23.32
N GLU A 102 -65.67 -37.64 -23.79
CA GLU A 102 -65.47 -36.26 -24.23
C GLU A 102 -64.93 -35.38 -23.10
N LYS A 103 -65.52 -35.47 -21.89
CA LYS A 103 -65.03 -34.74 -20.72
C LYS A 103 -63.59 -35.10 -20.38
N ASN A 104 -63.25 -36.40 -20.40
CA ASN A 104 -61.88 -36.84 -20.10
C ASN A 104 -60.88 -36.39 -21.17
N GLN A 105 -61.28 -36.38 -22.45
CA GLN A 105 -60.45 -35.87 -23.54
C GLN A 105 -60.21 -34.36 -23.42
N ALA A 106 -61.25 -33.58 -23.11
CA ALA A 106 -61.13 -32.15 -22.86
C ALA A 106 -60.21 -31.88 -21.66
N SER A 107 -60.39 -32.56 -20.53
CA SER A 107 -59.48 -32.39 -19.38
C SER A 107 -58.03 -32.78 -19.70
N ALA A 108 -57.82 -33.80 -20.53
CA ALA A 108 -56.47 -34.16 -20.98
C ALA A 108 -55.86 -33.11 -21.92
N SER A 109 -56.64 -32.46 -22.79
CA SER A 109 -56.14 -31.35 -23.61
C SER A 109 -55.81 -30.14 -22.75
N ASP A 110 -56.67 -29.78 -21.79
CA ASP A 110 -56.47 -28.63 -20.90
C ASP A 110 -55.17 -28.80 -20.08
N ILE A 111 -54.95 -29.99 -19.52
CA ILE A 111 -53.72 -30.30 -18.78
C ILE A 111 -52.50 -30.19 -19.69
N ARG A 112 -52.60 -30.66 -20.94
CA ARG A 112 -51.50 -30.61 -21.91
C ARG A 112 -51.16 -29.19 -22.32
N GLU A 113 -52.18 -28.36 -22.53
CA GLU A 113 -52.04 -26.94 -22.87
C GLU A 113 -51.36 -26.18 -21.73
N VAL A 114 -51.87 -26.29 -20.50
CA VAL A 114 -51.28 -25.65 -19.32
C VAL A 114 -49.85 -26.13 -19.06
N PHE A 115 -49.58 -27.43 -19.28
CA PHE A 115 -48.23 -27.96 -19.14
C PHE A 115 -47.29 -27.41 -20.21
N SER A 116 -47.74 -27.31 -21.47
CA SER A 116 -46.95 -26.72 -22.56
C SER A 116 -46.63 -25.26 -22.26
N GLU A 117 -47.64 -24.47 -21.91
CA GLU A 117 -47.47 -23.04 -21.59
C GLU A 117 -46.46 -22.84 -20.45
N LYS A 118 -46.58 -23.62 -19.38
CA LYS A 118 -45.63 -23.55 -18.25
C LYS A 118 -44.23 -24.02 -18.63
N SER A 119 -44.13 -25.05 -19.47
CA SER A 119 -42.84 -25.55 -19.96
C SER A 119 -42.14 -24.49 -20.80
N ASP A 120 -42.87 -23.86 -21.72
CA ASP A 120 -42.34 -22.81 -22.60
C ASP A 120 -41.92 -21.58 -21.77
N ALA A 121 -42.75 -21.15 -20.82
CA ALA A 121 -42.41 -20.06 -19.91
C ALA A 121 -41.16 -20.36 -19.06
N LEU A 122 -41.00 -21.60 -18.59
CA LEU A 122 -39.82 -22.01 -17.83
C LEU A 122 -38.56 -22.03 -18.71
N ILE A 123 -38.67 -22.50 -19.96
CA ILE A 123 -37.57 -22.50 -20.93
C ILE A 123 -37.14 -21.07 -21.24
N ASP A 124 -38.09 -20.15 -21.43
CA ASP A 124 -37.81 -18.74 -21.67
C ASP A 124 -37.16 -18.07 -20.46
N GLU A 125 -37.65 -18.34 -19.24
CA GLU A 125 -37.05 -17.81 -18.01
C GLU A 125 -35.60 -18.31 -17.84
N LEU A 126 -35.37 -19.61 -18.03
CA LEU A 126 -34.04 -20.21 -17.95
C LEU A 126 -33.10 -19.67 -19.02
N SER A 127 -33.59 -19.52 -20.25
CA SER A 127 -32.81 -18.97 -21.36
C SER A 127 -32.42 -17.52 -21.09
N THR A 128 -33.37 -16.71 -20.60
CA THR A 128 -33.12 -15.31 -20.22
C THR A 128 -32.08 -15.22 -19.11
N ARG A 129 -32.21 -16.05 -18.06
CA ARG A 129 -31.25 -16.08 -16.95
C ARG A 129 -29.87 -16.56 -17.41
N TYR A 130 -29.81 -17.54 -18.31
CA TYR A 130 -28.57 -18.02 -18.87
C TYR A 130 -27.84 -16.93 -19.68
N VAL A 131 -28.56 -16.20 -20.53
CA VAL A 131 -27.99 -15.09 -21.32
C VAL A 131 -27.47 -13.98 -20.40
N SER A 132 -28.25 -13.57 -19.41
CA SER A 132 -27.82 -12.58 -18.41
C SER A 132 -26.57 -13.04 -17.66
N PHE A 133 -26.50 -14.31 -17.27
CA PHE A 133 -25.32 -14.86 -16.61
C PHE A 133 -24.08 -14.88 -17.53
N CYS A 134 -24.27 -15.14 -18.82
CA CYS A 134 -23.19 -15.04 -19.80
C CYS A 134 -22.69 -13.59 -19.97
N GLU A 135 -23.59 -12.60 -19.96
CA GLU A 135 -23.23 -11.17 -19.98
C GLU A 135 -22.46 -10.77 -18.71
N ASP A 136 -22.91 -11.22 -17.54
CA ASP A 136 -22.21 -10.99 -16.26
C ASP A 136 -20.80 -11.59 -16.27
N ILE A 137 -20.63 -12.80 -16.83
CA ILE A 137 -19.30 -13.41 -16.99
C ILE A 137 -18.43 -12.60 -17.95
N ALA A 138 -18.99 -12.12 -19.07
CA ALA A 138 -18.25 -11.34 -20.04
C ALA A 138 -17.76 -10.01 -19.44
N THR A 139 -18.64 -9.29 -18.75
CA THR A 139 -18.30 -8.03 -18.06
C THR A 139 -17.27 -8.25 -16.97
N LEU A 140 -17.40 -9.31 -16.17
CA LEU A 140 -16.38 -9.69 -15.19
C LEU A 140 -15.02 -9.99 -15.85
N GLY A 141 -15.03 -10.63 -17.01
CA GLY A 141 -13.82 -10.88 -17.80
C GLY A 141 -13.13 -9.59 -18.24
N ASP A 142 -13.90 -8.61 -18.72
CA ASP A 142 -13.39 -7.29 -19.11
C ASP A 142 -12.81 -6.52 -17.91
N ASP A 143 -13.49 -6.55 -16.76
CA ASP A 143 -13.04 -5.92 -15.52
C ASP A 143 -11.73 -6.53 -15.01
N ILE A 144 -11.63 -7.86 -15.01
CA ILE A 144 -10.38 -8.57 -14.68
C ILE A 144 -9.27 -8.18 -15.65
N GLY A 145 -9.57 -8.12 -16.95
CA GLY A 145 -8.61 -7.68 -17.97
C GLY A 145 -8.11 -6.25 -17.72
N ALA A 146 -9.01 -5.33 -17.38
CA ALA A 146 -8.67 -3.95 -17.03
C ALA A 146 -7.79 -3.88 -15.77
N LEU A 147 -8.11 -4.65 -14.73
CA LEU A 147 -7.35 -4.71 -13.48
C LEU A 147 -5.94 -5.27 -13.69
N VAL A 148 -5.80 -6.34 -14.49
CA VAL A 148 -4.50 -6.93 -14.84
C VAL A 148 -3.65 -5.90 -15.58
N ASN A 149 -4.22 -5.21 -16.58
CA ASN A 149 -3.52 -4.18 -17.34
C ASN A 149 -3.11 -2.99 -16.47
N GLN A 150 -3.94 -2.57 -15.51
CA GLN A 150 -3.60 -1.53 -14.54
C GLN A 150 -2.45 -1.97 -13.65
N THR A 151 -2.56 -3.16 -13.05
CA THR A 151 -1.53 -3.73 -12.17
C THR A 151 -0.19 -3.88 -12.90
N GLN A 152 -0.21 -4.29 -14.17
CA GLN A 152 0.99 -4.39 -14.99
C GLN A 152 1.63 -3.02 -15.27
N ARG A 153 0.82 -1.99 -15.55
CA ARG A 153 1.32 -0.61 -15.72
C ARG A 153 1.93 -0.07 -14.43
N ASP A 154 1.29 -0.30 -13.30
CA ASP A 154 1.79 0.16 -12.00
C ASP A 154 3.08 -0.57 -11.61
N LEU A 155 3.15 -1.88 -11.83
CA LEU A 155 4.38 -2.66 -11.64
C LEU A 155 5.54 -2.14 -12.52
N GLN A 156 5.26 -1.81 -13.79
CA GLN A 156 6.27 -1.22 -14.68
C GLN A 156 6.73 0.16 -14.18
N ARG A 157 5.81 1.01 -13.71
CA ARG A 157 6.14 2.32 -13.12
C ARG A 157 7.01 2.17 -11.88
N THR A 158 6.66 1.27 -10.96
CA THR A 158 7.45 1.02 -9.76
C THR A 158 8.84 0.50 -10.09
N ARG A 159 8.96 -0.39 -11.10
CA ARG A 159 10.27 -0.85 -11.58
C ARG A 159 11.13 0.30 -12.12
N GLN A 160 10.55 1.16 -12.95
CA GLN A 160 11.26 2.33 -13.47
C GLN A 160 11.70 3.29 -12.35
N GLN A 161 10.83 3.54 -11.36
CA GLN A 161 11.17 4.35 -10.20
C GLN A 161 12.31 3.74 -9.37
N LEU A 162 12.29 2.42 -9.18
CA LEU A 162 13.34 1.70 -8.48
C LEU A 162 14.68 1.82 -9.22
N ASP A 163 14.68 1.65 -10.55
CA ASP A 163 15.89 1.82 -11.37
C ASP A 163 16.44 3.24 -11.28
N SER A 164 15.59 4.27 -11.39
CA SER A 164 16.00 5.66 -11.22
C SER A 164 16.59 5.93 -9.83
N THR A 165 15.92 5.44 -8.77
CA THR A 165 16.40 5.58 -7.39
C THR A 165 17.74 4.88 -7.18
N GLN A 166 17.94 3.71 -7.80
CA GLN A 166 19.19 2.98 -7.73
C GLN A 166 20.33 3.73 -8.44
N GLN A 167 20.05 4.38 -9.57
CA GLN A 167 21.02 5.22 -10.27
C GLN A 167 21.40 6.44 -9.44
N GLU A 168 20.42 7.13 -8.83
CA GLU A 168 20.66 8.26 -7.93
C GLU A 168 21.48 7.86 -6.70
N TYR A 169 21.17 6.71 -6.12
CA TYR A 169 21.94 6.15 -5.00
C TYR A 169 23.39 5.89 -5.39
N ASN A 170 23.63 5.23 -6.54
CA ASN A 170 24.98 4.97 -7.04
C ASN A 170 25.74 6.27 -7.31
N TYR A 171 25.09 7.25 -7.93
CA TYR A 171 25.67 8.57 -8.17
C TYR A 171 26.08 9.26 -6.86
N CYS A 172 25.21 9.27 -5.86
CA CYS A 172 25.50 9.84 -4.54
C CYS A 172 26.65 9.10 -3.85
N LYS A 173 26.67 7.76 -3.95
CA LYS A 173 27.73 6.91 -3.39
C LYS A 173 29.09 7.23 -4.01
N ASP A 174 29.17 7.34 -5.33
CA ASP A 174 30.41 7.66 -6.04
C ASP A 174 30.91 9.06 -5.67
N ARG A 175 30.00 10.04 -5.62
CA ARG A 175 30.32 11.40 -5.15
C ARG A 175 30.87 11.41 -3.72
N LEU A 176 30.26 10.63 -2.81
CA LEU A 176 30.73 10.53 -1.43
C LEU A 176 32.14 9.91 -1.36
N SER A 177 32.38 8.86 -2.15
CA SER A 177 33.70 8.24 -2.27
C SER A 177 34.75 9.24 -2.77
N HIS A 178 34.40 10.05 -3.77
CA HIS A 178 35.30 11.06 -4.31
C HIS A 178 35.61 12.15 -3.27
N ALA A 179 34.59 12.70 -2.62
CA ALA A 179 34.76 13.71 -1.57
C ALA A 179 35.58 13.18 -0.38
N SER A 180 35.39 11.90 -0.01
CA SER A 180 36.21 11.25 1.02
C SER A 180 37.68 11.16 0.60
N GLY A 181 37.97 10.85 -0.67
CA GLY A 181 39.33 10.83 -1.20
C GLY A 181 39.97 12.22 -1.23
N GLU A 182 39.22 13.25 -1.64
CA GLU A 182 39.69 14.63 -1.59
C GLU A 182 40.00 15.10 -0.16
N LEU A 183 39.15 14.73 0.80
CA LEU A 183 39.37 15.04 2.21
C LEU A 183 40.65 14.38 2.74
N GLU A 184 40.89 13.11 2.39
CA GLU A 184 42.13 12.43 2.77
C GLU A 184 43.36 13.08 2.13
N ASN A 185 43.29 13.44 0.84
CA ASN A 185 44.39 14.16 0.18
C ASN A 185 44.67 15.53 0.83
N ALA A 186 43.62 16.26 1.21
CA ALA A 186 43.73 17.52 1.92
C ALA A 186 44.36 17.33 3.31
N ARG A 187 43.99 16.27 4.04
CA ARG A 187 44.61 15.90 5.32
C ARG A 187 46.09 15.60 5.18
N HIS A 188 46.50 14.81 4.19
CA HIS A 188 47.90 14.51 3.92
C HIS A 188 48.69 15.79 3.59
N SER A 189 48.10 16.66 2.77
CA SER A 189 48.69 17.95 2.41
C SER A 189 48.87 18.86 3.65
N LEU A 190 47.85 18.93 4.51
CA LEU A 190 47.90 19.69 5.76
C LEU A 190 49.00 19.16 6.70
N ALA A 191 49.06 17.85 6.92
CA ALA A 191 50.11 17.22 7.74
C ALA A 191 51.51 17.55 7.22
N SER A 192 51.70 17.56 5.89
CA SER A 192 52.98 17.95 5.27
C SER A 192 53.31 19.42 5.51
N ALA A 193 52.31 20.32 5.45
CA ALA A 193 52.49 21.74 5.71
C ALA A 193 52.81 22.00 7.18
N GLU A 194 52.15 21.30 8.10
CA GLU A 194 52.43 21.34 9.55
C GLU A 194 53.87 20.90 9.85
N SER A 195 54.34 19.81 9.24
CA SER A 195 55.73 19.36 9.39
C SER A 195 56.72 20.42 8.90
N ARG A 196 56.49 20.98 7.71
CA ARG A 196 57.34 22.06 7.17
C ARG A 196 57.34 23.29 8.06
N LEU A 197 56.18 23.66 8.62
CA LEU A 197 56.06 24.78 9.55
C LEU A 197 56.90 24.52 10.80
N GLY A 198 56.83 23.30 11.36
CA GLY A 198 57.68 22.88 12.48
C GLY A 198 59.18 23.00 12.17
N ASP A 199 59.62 22.57 10.98
CA ASP A 199 61.02 22.71 10.56
C ASP A 199 61.43 24.18 10.37
N THR A 200 60.57 24.99 9.75
CA THR A 200 60.84 26.44 9.62
C THR A 200 60.93 27.14 10.97
N GLN A 201 60.12 26.72 11.94
CA GLN A 201 60.16 27.27 13.29
C GLN A 201 61.45 26.89 14.01
N LYS A 202 61.93 25.65 13.88
CA LYS A 202 63.26 25.24 14.38
C LYS A 202 64.38 26.07 13.74
N ASN A 203 64.38 26.20 12.42
CA ASN A 203 65.38 26.99 11.71
C ASN A 203 65.35 28.46 12.13
N LEU A 204 64.16 29.05 12.34
CA LEU A 204 64.02 30.40 12.86
C LEU A 204 64.62 30.54 14.27
N THR A 205 64.33 29.60 15.18
CA THR A 205 64.91 29.63 16.53
C THR A 205 66.44 29.48 16.51
N GLN A 206 66.97 28.66 15.60
CA GLN A 206 68.41 28.53 15.41
C GLN A 206 69.03 29.83 14.89
N ALA A 207 68.46 30.42 13.83
CA ALA A 207 68.94 31.69 13.28
C ALA A 207 68.87 32.84 14.29
N GLN A 208 67.84 32.87 15.14
CA GLN A 208 67.74 33.81 16.27
C GLN A 208 68.87 33.61 17.28
N ALA A 209 69.20 32.36 17.63
CA ALA A 209 70.30 32.05 18.54
C ALA A 209 71.67 32.44 17.94
N GLU A 210 71.90 32.15 16.66
CA GLU A 210 73.12 32.56 15.94
C GLU A 210 73.27 34.09 15.88
N LEU A 211 72.16 34.81 15.64
CA LEU A 211 72.15 36.27 15.65
C LEU A 211 72.48 36.84 17.04
N GLN A 212 71.92 36.26 18.11
CA GLN A 212 72.25 36.64 19.49
C GLN A 212 73.74 36.40 19.78
N GLN A 213 74.27 35.25 19.38
CA GLN A 213 75.69 34.94 19.54
C GLN A 213 76.58 35.95 18.78
N SER A 214 76.23 36.30 17.54
CA SER A 214 76.96 37.31 16.78
C SER A 214 76.89 38.70 17.43
N ALA A 215 75.73 39.08 17.98
CA ALA A 215 75.56 40.33 18.71
C ALA A 215 76.46 40.38 19.97
N GLU A 216 76.54 39.30 20.74
CA GLU A 216 77.45 39.18 21.90
C GLU A 216 78.93 39.25 21.49
N GLN A 217 79.29 38.58 20.38
CA GLN A 217 80.64 38.67 19.82
C GLN A 217 80.99 40.11 19.42
N LEU A 218 80.07 40.82 18.75
CA LEU A 218 80.26 42.23 18.40
C LEU A 218 80.38 43.12 19.64
N GLN A 219 79.61 42.86 20.69
CA GLN A 219 79.73 43.58 21.96
C GLN A 219 81.09 43.34 22.62
N THR A 220 81.58 42.10 22.59
CA THR A 220 82.89 41.72 23.13
C THR A 220 84.02 42.36 22.34
N LEU A 221 83.96 42.33 21.00
CA LEU A 221 84.91 43.01 20.12
C LEU A 221 84.90 44.52 20.34
N ARG A 222 83.72 45.13 20.47
CA ARG A 222 83.57 46.56 20.79
C ARG A 222 84.23 46.90 22.13
N ASN A 223 84.01 46.09 23.17
CA ASN A 223 84.65 46.28 24.47
C ASN A 223 86.18 46.13 24.36
N GLY A 224 86.66 45.12 23.62
CA GLY A 224 88.09 44.94 23.36
C GLY A 224 88.71 46.12 22.61
N PHE A 225 88.01 46.68 21.61
CA PHE A 225 88.43 47.87 20.89
C PHE A 225 88.48 49.10 21.81
N LEU A 226 87.49 49.30 22.68
CA LEU A 226 87.49 50.37 23.69
C LEU A 226 88.69 50.24 24.64
N ILE A 227 88.99 49.03 25.12
CA ILE A 227 90.16 48.77 25.98
C ILE A 227 91.45 49.09 25.22
N SER A 228 91.58 48.63 23.97
CA SER A 228 92.77 48.92 23.15
C SER A 228 92.92 50.41 22.85
N GLN A 229 91.83 51.12 22.59
CA GLN A 229 91.81 52.57 22.46
C GLN A 229 92.27 53.26 23.75
N GLN A 230 91.81 52.80 24.92
CA GLN A 230 92.22 53.31 26.23
C GLN A 230 93.71 53.03 26.51
N GLN A 231 94.21 51.84 26.18
CA GLN A 231 95.62 51.49 26.28
C GLN A 231 96.49 52.34 25.36
N LEU A 232 96.05 52.62 24.12
CA LEU A 232 96.72 53.55 23.21
C LEU A 232 96.76 54.97 23.79
N ALA A 233 95.66 55.42 24.41
CA ALA A 233 95.62 56.70 25.11
C ALA A 233 96.61 56.72 26.29
N GLU A 234 96.65 55.66 27.11
CA GLU A 234 97.64 55.52 28.19
C GLU A 234 99.08 55.48 27.69
N GLN A 235 99.37 54.71 26.63
CA GLN A 235 100.70 54.67 26.01
C GLN A 235 101.09 56.03 25.45
N SER A 236 100.15 56.77 24.84
CA SER A 236 100.41 58.13 24.37
C SER A 236 100.69 59.10 25.53
N ALA A 237 99.97 58.96 26.66
CA ALA A 237 100.20 59.75 27.86
C ALA A 237 101.54 59.41 28.53
N GLN A 238 101.91 58.12 28.58
CA GLN A 238 103.22 57.67 29.05
C GLN A 238 104.35 58.16 28.13
N PHE A 239 104.14 58.14 26.81
CA PHE A 239 105.11 58.69 25.86
C PHE A 239 105.28 60.20 26.06
N GLN A 240 104.19 60.96 26.23
CA GLN A 240 104.25 62.38 26.59
C GLN A 240 104.94 62.62 27.94
N ALA A 241 104.71 61.77 28.94
CA ALA A 241 105.37 61.87 30.24
C ALA A 241 106.87 61.57 30.14
N CYS A 242 107.25 60.54 29.37
CA CYS A 242 108.65 60.21 29.09
C CYS A 242 109.33 61.33 28.29
N GLN A 243 108.63 61.91 27.31
CA GLN A 243 109.09 63.08 26.57
C GLN A 243 109.27 64.29 27.50
N SER A 244 108.35 64.51 28.45
CA SER A 244 108.44 65.58 29.44
C SER A 244 109.62 65.37 30.39
N GLN A 245 109.86 64.13 30.85
CA GLN A 245 111.06 63.78 31.64
C GLN A 245 112.35 63.92 30.83
N LEU A 246 112.34 63.62 29.53
CA LEU A 246 113.49 63.84 28.66
C LEU A 246 113.80 65.34 28.53
N VAL A 247 112.77 66.17 28.37
CA VAL A 247 112.90 67.65 28.36
C VAL A 247 113.38 68.16 29.72
N GLU A 248 112.88 67.59 30.82
CA GLU A 248 113.29 67.96 32.18
C GLU A 248 114.75 67.58 32.46
N SER A 249 115.19 66.39 32.04
CA SER A 249 116.59 65.96 32.12
C SER A 249 117.52 66.77 31.21
N GLN A 250 117.05 67.19 30.02
CA GLN A 250 117.74 68.17 29.18
C GLN A 250 117.89 69.52 29.90
N SER A 251 116.82 70.01 30.55
CA SER A 251 116.87 71.27 31.29
C SER A 251 117.80 71.19 32.50
N GLN A 252 117.88 70.05 33.19
CA GLN A 252 118.81 69.82 34.29
C GLN A 252 120.27 69.75 33.80
N ALA A 253 120.51 69.16 32.62
CA ALA A 253 121.82 69.19 31.97
C ALA A 253 122.24 70.62 31.56
N GLU A 254 121.29 71.45 31.08
CA GLU A 254 121.53 72.87 30.77
C GLU A 254 121.73 73.74 32.03
N GLN A 255 121.03 73.46 33.12
CA GLN A 255 121.23 74.12 34.41
C GLN A 255 122.59 73.76 35.05
N MET A 256 123.09 72.53 34.87
CA MET A 256 124.48 72.18 35.20
C MET A 256 125.50 72.91 34.33
N ARG A 257 125.19 73.12 33.04
CA ARG A 257 126.06 73.89 32.13
C ARG A 257 126.17 75.36 32.53
N THR A 258 125.06 75.98 32.92
CA THR A 258 125.03 77.41 33.32
C THR A 258 125.61 77.67 34.71
N SER A 259 125.57 76.69 35.63
CA SER A 259 126.25 76.79 36.93
C SER A 259 127.78 76.67 36.80
N LEU A 260 128.26 75.80 35.90
CA LEU A 260 129.68 75.68 35.55
C LEU A 260 130.21 76.95 34.85
N GLU A 261 129.42 77.60 33.98
CA GLU A 261 129.82 78.86 33.34
C GLU A 261 129.85 80.06 34.30
N ARG A 262 128.99 80.11 35.32
CA ARG A 262 129.03 81.16 36.35
C ARG A 262 130.22 81.00 37.30
N GLN A 263 130.68 79.78 37.59
CA GLN A 263 131.90 79.55 38.35
C GLN A 263 133.19 79.85 37.56
N ALA A 264 133.16 79.76 36.22
CA ALA A 264 134.30 80.09 35.37
C ALA A 264 134.47 81.61 35.12
N LYS A 265 133.37 82.39 35.06
CA LYS A 265 133.42 83.84 34.79
C LYS A 265 133.74 84.71 36.02
N VAL A 266 133.49 84.24 37.25
CA VAL A 266 133.87 84.98 38.48
C VAL A 266 135.37 84.86 38.79
N LYS A 267 136.04 83.78 38.35
CA LYS A 267 137.50 83.61 38.51
C LYS A 267 138.36 84.38 37.49
N LEU A 268 137.78 84.97 36.45
CA LEU A 268 138.53 85.65 35.38
C LEU A 268 138.47 87.19 35.43
N TRP A 269 137.57 87.81 36.21
CA TRP A 269 137.20 89.22 36.01
C TRP A 269 137.77 90.27 36.98
N VAL A 270 138.46 89.95 38.08
CA VAL A 270 139.08 91.01 38.92
C VAL A 270 140.47 90.64 39.45
N GLY A 271 141.22 89.87 38.66
CA GLY A 271 142.66 89.66 38.82
C GLY A 271 143.53 90.46 37.83
N LEU A 272 143.01 91.43 37.06
CA LEU A 272 143.72 91.91 35.85
C LEU A 272 143.56 93.40 35.44
N VAL A 273 143.30 94.35 36.35
CA VAL A 273 143.43 95.81 36.04
C VAL A 273 144.06 96.63 37.17
N ALA A 274 145.20 96.15 37.67
CA ALA A 274 146.33 96.95 38.16
C ALA A 274 147.58 96.15 37.76
N GLY A 275 148.61 96.67 37.12
CA GLY A 275 148.90 98.00 36.59
C GLY A 275 149.79 97.82 35.35
N ALA A 276 150.26 98.86 34.68
CA ALA A 276 150.80 100.09 35.22
C ALA A 276 150.65 101.20 34.14
N ALA A 277 150.55 102.48 34.47
CA ALA A 277 151.39 103.16 35.44
C ALA A 277 150.75 104.43 36.05
N ILE A 278 151.04 104.65 37.34
CA ILE A 278 151.67 105.83 37.99
C ILE A 278 151.69 105.50 39.51
N GLY A 279 152.85 105.15 40.11
CA GLY A 279 153.64 106.01 41.04
C GLY A 279 153.10 106.07 42.49
N ALA A 280 153.84 106.12 43.60
CA ALA A 280 155.23 105.84 43.97
C ALA A 280 155.29 105.82 45.53
N ILE A 281 155.89 104.75 46.09
CA ILE A 281 156.79 104.68 47.28
C ILE A 281 156.22 104.66 48.74
N ALA A 282 156.78 103.68 49.49
CA ALA A 282 156.96 103.50 50.95
C ALA A 282 155.80 102.93 51.78
N GLY A 283 155.96 101.93 52.65
CA GLY A 283 157.13 101.16 53.11
C GLY A 283 156.78 100.30 54.34
N ALA A 284 157.65 99.31 54.63
CA ALA A 284 157.91 98.69 55.95
C ALA A 284 156.78 97.89 56.64
N LEU A 285 156.82 96.54 56.68
CA LEU A 285 157.59 95.64 57.57
C LEU A 285 156.71 95.06 58.70
N GLY A 286 156.86 93.76 58.95
CA GLY A 286 156.38 93.08 60.18
C GLY A 286 155.43 91.93 59.88
N CYS A 287 155.93 90.72 59.65
CA CYS A 287 156.21 89.70 60.68
C CYS A 287 154.98 89.09 61.34
N ALA A 288 154.83 87.79 61.05
CA ALA A 288 154.65 86.70 62.01
C ALA A 288 153.46 86.72 62.98
N HIS A 289 152.63 85.69 62.87
CA HIS A 289 152.32 84.68 63.89
C HIS A 289 151.13 83.85 63.38
N LEU A 290 150.96 82.56 63.66
CA LEU A 290 151.71 81.45 64.25
C LEU A 290 150.67 80.33 64.20
N LEU A 291 151.04 79.11 63.82
CA LEU A 291 150.22 77.88 63.89
C LEU A 291 149.01 77.78 62.95
#